data_AF-A0A438HAM9-F1
#
_entry.id   AF-A0A438HAM9-F1
#
_cell.length_a   1.000
_cell.length_b   1.000
_cell.length_c   1.000
_cell.angle_alpha   90.00
_cell.angle_beta   90.00
_cell.angle_gamma   90.00
#
_symmetry.space_group_name_H-M   'P 1'
#
loop_
_entity.id
_entity.type
_entity.pdbx_description
1 polymer ?
#
loop_
_entity_poly.entity_id
_entity_poly.type
_entity_poly.pdbx_seq_one_letter_code
_entity_poly.pdbx_strand_id
1 'polypeptide(L)'
;MHYSVGDSWTYLFSATVESASNGDFQRKEEVQLALLTFPEAIEFLSFQNVGFIGLGNMGSRMANNLIKAGYKVAVHDINHEVMRMFAERGVPTKETPFEIAETSDVVITMLPSSSHVSL
;
A
#
# COMPACT_ATOMS: atom_id res chain seq x y z
N MET A 1 -1.08 7.26 -34.06
CA MET A 1 -1.82 7.65 -32.83
C MET A 1 -0.96 7.23 -31.66
N HIS A 2 -0.35 8.19 -30.97
CA HIS A 2 0.44 7.94 -29.76
C HIS A 2 -0.53 7.69 -28.60
N TYR A 3 -0.51 6.48 -28.05
CA TYR A 3 -1.14 6.20 -26.76
C TYR A 3 -0.06 6.36 -25.68
N SER A 4 -0.25 7.34 -24.79
CA SER A 4 0.54 7.46 -23.56
C SER A 4 -0.08 6.53 -22.52
N VAL A 5 0.65 5.49 -22.14
CA VAL A 5 0.22 4.45 -21.19
C VAL A 5 0.07 4.99 -19.74
N GLY A 6 0.43 6.27 -19.49
CA GLY A 6 0.44 6.88 -18.15
C GLY A 6 -0.93 7.28 -17.57
N ASP A 7 -1.97 7.40 -18.39
CA ASP A 7 -3.21 8.06 -17.95
C ASP A 7 -4.28 7.06 -17.46
N SER A 8 -4.43 5.89 -18.10
CA SER A 8 -5.52 4.97 -17.73
C SER A 8 -5.27 4.24 -16.40
N TRP A 9 -4.01 3.92 -16.10
CA TRP A 9 -3.61 3.21 -14.88
C TRP A 9 -3.70 4.08 -13.63
N THR A 10 -3.34 5.36 -13.76
CA THR A 10 -3.47 6.34 -12.67
C THR A 10 -4.93 6.58 -12.32
N TYR A 11 -5.84 6.63 -13.30
CA TYR A 11 -7.28 6.72 -13.04
C TYR A 11 -7.83 5.47 -12.35
N LEU A 12 -7.44 4.26 -12.78
CA LEU A 12 -7.87 3.02 -12.13
C LEU A 12 -7.32 2.88 -10.71
N PHE A 13 -6.05 3.21 -10.50
CA PHE A 13 -5.43 3.22 -9.18
C PHE A 13 -6.07 4.27 -8.28
N SER A 14 -6.26 5.50 -8.78
CA SER A 14 -6.93 6.58 -8.03
C SER A 14 -8.35 6.20 -7.67
N ALA A 15 -9.14 5.68 -8.62
CA ALA A 15 -10.51 5.24 -8.37
C ALA A 15 -10.56 4.07 -7.37
N THR A 16 -9.60 3.14 -7.44
CA THR A 16 -9.52 2.00 -6.50
C THR A 16 -9.13 2.46 -5.10
N VAL A 17 -8.13 3.34 -4.98
CA VAL A 17 -7.67 3.91 -3.70
C VAL A 17 -8.75 4.81 -3.10
N GLU A 18 -9.42 5.63 -3.91
CA GLU A 18 -10.53 6.49 -3.51
C GLU A 18 -11.72 5.65 -3.04
N SER A 19 -12.08 4.59 -3.78
CA SER A 19 -13.14 3.65 -3.38
C SER A 19 -12.79 2.88 -2.10
N ALA A 20 -11.52 2.48 -1.92
CA ALA A 20 -11.05 1.84 -0.69
C ALA A 20 -11.06 2.81 0.51
N SER A 21 -10.78 4.09 0.28
CA SER A 21 -10.86 5.14 1.31
C SER A 21 -12.31 5.48 1.70
N ASN A 22 -13.25 5.30 0.77
CA ASN A 22 -14.68 5.56 0.95
C ASN A 22 -15.50 4.32 1.36
N GLY A 23 -14.87 3.15 1.48
CA GLY A 23 -15.53 1.90 1.89
C GLY A 23 -16.41 1.25 0.80
N ASP A 24 -16.28 1.66 -0.45
CA ASP A 24 -17.18 1.32 -1.56
C ASP A 24 -16.66 0.16 -2.44
N PHE A 25 -15.77 -0.68 -1.89
CA PHE A 25 -15.06 -1.76 -2.60
C PHE A 25 -15.97 -2.96 -3.01
N GLN A 26 -17.25 -2.77 -3.34
CA GLN A 26 -18.22 -3.88 -3.47
C GLN A 26 -19.09 -3.92 -4.73
N ARG A 27 -18.91 -3.07 -5.75
CA ARG A 27 -19.60 -3.31 -7.04
C ARG A 27 -18.84 -4.33 -7.87
N LYS A 28 -19.14 -5.62 -7.60
CA LYS A 28 -18.63 -6.81 -8.31
C LYS A 28 -18.64 -6.68 -9.84
N GLU A 29 -19.59 -5.94 -10.39
CA GLU A 29 -19.77 -5.71 -11.83
C GLU A 29 -18.69 -4.79 -12.43
N GLU A 30 -18.24 -3.76 -11.71
CA GLU A 30 -17.22 -2.81 -12.19
C GLU A 30 -15.82 -3.45 -12.14
N VAL A 31 -15.56 -4.24 -11.11
CA VAL A 31 -14.32 -5.03 -10.99
C VAL A 31 -14.25 -6.07 -12.11
N GLN A 32 -15.33 -6.79 -12.39
CA GLN A 32 -15.37 -7.79 -13.46
C GLN A 32 -15.12 -7.16 -14.84
N LEU A 33 -15.68 -5.98 -15.10
CA LEU A 33 -15.51 -5.28 -16.37
C LEU A 33 -14.07 -4.75 -16.55
N ALA A 34 -13.47 -4.23 -15.48
CA ALA A 34 -12.08 -3.79 -15.48
C ALA A 34 -11.12 -4.97 -15.71
N LEU A 35 -11.35 -6.11 -15.05
CA LEU A 35 -10.58 -7.35 -15.22
C LEU A 35 -10.65 -7.93 -16.64
N LEU A 36 -11.80 -7.81 -17.31
CA LEU A 36 -11.98 -8.25 -18.70
C LEU A 36 -11.31 -7.31 -19.72
N THR A 37 -11.18 -6.02 -19.37
CA THR A 37 -10.67 -4.98 -20.27
C THR A 37 -9.16 -4.80 -20.11
N PHE A 38 -8.62 -5.05 -18.93
CA PHE A 38 -7.20 -4.88 -18.58
C PHE A 38 -6.68 -6.13 -17.88
N PRO A 39 -6.15 -7.13 -18.63
CA PRO A 39 -5.60 -8.34 -18.04
C PRO A 39 -4.44 -8.05 -17.07
N GLU A 40 -3.65 -6.99 -17.29
CA GLU A 40 -2.58 -6.59 -16.36
C GLU A 40 -3.15 -6.04 -15.03
N ALA A 41 -4.44 -5.69 -14.97
CA ALA A 41 -5.08 -5.28 -13.73
C ALA A 41 -5.30 -6.47 -12.79
N ILE A 42 -5.30 -7.71 -13.30
CA ILE A 42 -5.28 -8.92 -12.47
C ILE A 42 -3.98 -8.98 -11.66
N GLU A 43 -2.86 -8.70 -12.32
CA GLU A 43 -1.54 -8.70 -11.67
C GLU A 43 -1.47 -7.57 -10.62
N PHE A 44 -2.01 -6.40 -10.94
CA PHE A 44 -2.11 -5.29 -10.00
C PHE A 44 -3.04 -5.57 -8.80
N LEU A 45 -4.20 -6.19 -9.01
CA LEU A 45 -5.13 -6.59 -7.95
C LEU A 45 -4.57 -7.76 -7.11
N SER A 46 -3.54 -8.45 -7.60
CA SER A 46 -2.81 -9.47 -6.85
C SER A 46 -1.77 -8.91 -5.89
N PHE A 47 -1.54 -7.58 -5.87
CA PHE A 47 -0.75 -6.91 -4.84
C PHE A 47 -1.46 -6.94 -3.49
N GLN A 48 -1.19 -8.02 -2.75
CA GLN A 48 -1.79 -8.32 -1.46
C GLN A 48 -0.87 -7.89 -0.31
N ASN A 49 0.45 -7.86 -0.54
CA ASN A 49 1.46 -7.58 0.48
C ASN A 49 1.98 -6.15 0.33
N VAL A 50 1.70 -5.31 1.33
CA VAL A 50 2.12 -3.92 1.37
C VAL A 50 3.19 -3.74 2.45
N GLY A 51 4.34 -3.23 2.05
CA GLY A 51 5.38 -2.76 2.95
C GLY A 51 5.12 -1.31 3.34
N PHE A 52 5.24 -0.97 4.63
CA PHE A 52 5.11 0.41 5.09
C PHE A 52 6.31 0.82 5.93
N ILE A 53 7.05 1.83 5.46
CA ILE A 53 8.22 2.37 6.13
C ILE A 53 7.92 3.79 6.61
N GLY A 54 8.06 4.03 7.91
CA GLY A 54 7.77 5.32 8.53
C GLY A 54 6.37 5.38 9.14
N LEU A 55 6.28 5.22 10.44
CA LEU A 55 5.08 5.12 11.25
C LEU A 55 4.87 6.35 12.16
N GLY A 56 5.33 7.52 11.72
CA GLY A 56 5.00 8.80 12.36
C GLY A 56 3.48 9.10 12.36
N ASN A 57 3.08 10.29 12.83
CA ASN A 57 1.67 10.67 13.00
C ASN A 57 0.76 10.37 11.78
N MET A 58 1.26 10.62 10.56
CA MET A 58 0.53 10.30 9.33
C MET A 58 0.71 8.85 8.90
N GLY A 59 1.94 8.34 8.91
CA GLY A 59 2.28 6.98 8.49
C GLY A 59 1.50 5.92 9.25
N SER A 60 1.44 6.04 10.58
CA SER A 60 0.64 5.15 11.43
C SER A 60 -0.85 5.14 11.06
N ARG A 61 -1.45 6.29 10.72
CA ARG A 61 -2.87 6.37 10.35
C ARG A 61 -3.11 5.68 9.00
N MET A 62 -2.24 5.88 8.03
CA MET A 62 -2.36 5.24 6.71
C MET A 62 -2.11 3.74 6.77
N ALA A 63 -1.07 3.28 7.45
CA ALA A 63 -0.81 1.85 7.66
C ALA A 63 -2.03 1.16 8.29
N ASN A 64 -2.64 1.80 9.29
CA ASN A 64 -3.86 1.30 9.92
C ASN A 64 -5.07 1.26 8.97
N ASN A 65 -5.21 2.22 8.06
CA ASN A 65 -6.29 2.21 7.07
C ASN A 65 -6.11 1.07 6.08
N LEU A 66 -4.88 0.80 5.63
CA LEU A 66 -4.57 -0.32 4.74
C LEU A 66 -4.88 -1.66 5.40
N ILE A 67 -4.50 -1.82 6.67
CA ILE A 67 -4.83 -3.03 7.46
C ILE A 67 -6.35 -3.20 7.57
N LYS A 68 -7.09 -2.13 7.86
CA LYS A 68 -8.57 -2.17 7.96
C LYS A 68 -9.23 -2.48 6.63
N ALA A 69 -8.63 -2.08 5.50
CA ALA A 69 -9.11 -2.38 4.16
C ALA A 69 -8.79 -3.82 3.71
N GLY A 70 -8.05 -4.60 4.52
CA GLY A 70 -7.80 -6.02 4.27
C GLY A 70 -6.46 -6.34 3.58
N TYR A 71 -5.60 -5.34 3.38
CA TYR A 71 -4.25 -5.59 2.86
C TYR A 71 -3.36 -6.29 3.90
N LYS A 72 -2.45 -7.15 3.44
CA LYS A 72 -1.42 -7.76 4.29
C LYS A 72 -0.29 -6.76 4.44
N VAL A 73 -0.27 -6.03 5.56
CA VAL A 73 0.72 -4.97 5.78
C VAL A 73 1.86 -5.46 6.68
N ALA A 74 3.10 -5.31 6.22
CA ALA A 74 4.30 -5.41 7.04
C ALA A 74 4.89 -4.02 7.25
N VAL A 75 5.36 -3.72 8.47
CA VAL A 75 5.78 -2.36 8.83
C VAL A 75 7.21 -2.30 9.37
N HIS A 76 7.86 -1.16 9.14
CA HIS A 76 9.15 -0.80 9.70
C HIS A 76 9.22 0.69 10.06
N ASP A 77 9.87 1.01 11.18
CA ASP A 77 10.23 2.35 11.61
C ASP A 77 11.51 2.29 12.46
N ILE A 78 12.26 3.39 12.49
CA ILE A 78 13.45 3.55 13.35
C ILE A 78 13.07 3.68 14.84
N ASN A 79 11.83 4.05 15.14
CA ASN A 79 11.29 4.17 16.48
C ASN A 79 10.74 2.82 16.96
N HIS A 80 11.54 2.15 17.80
CA HIS A 80 11.19 0.86 18.39
C HIS A 80 9.91 0.86 19.24
N GLU A 81 9.51 2.00 19.83
CA GLU A 81 8.27 2.08 20.60
C GLU A 81 7.05 1.92 19.69
N VAL A 82 7.05 2.60 18.54
CA VAL A 82 5.98 2.49 17.55
C VAL A 82 5.95 1.09 16.96
N MET A 83 7.11 0.50 16.69
CA MET A 83 7.22 -0.89 16.23
C MET A 83 6.57 -1.86 17.22
N ARG A 84 6.84 -1.70 18.53
CA ARG A 84 6.21 -2.51 19.58
C ARG A 84 4.68 -2.38 19.57
N MET A 85 4.15 -1.16 19.44
CA MET A 85 2.70 -0.93 19.39
C MET A 85 2.03 -1.66 18.21
N PHE A 86 2.70 -1.74 17.05
CA PHE A 86 2.18 -2.47 15.90
C PHE A 86 2.29 -4.00 16.10
N ALA A 87 3.41 -4.47 16.65
CA ALA A 87 3.60 -5.88 16.98
C ALA A 87 2.55 -6.41 17.99
N GLU A 88 2.26 -5.64 19.04
CA GLU A 88 1.23 -5.97 20.04
C GLU A 88 -0.18 -6.09 19.43
N ARG A 89 -0.40 -5.44 18.28
CA ARG A 89 -1.66 -5.50 17.53
C ARG A 89 -1.66 -6.62 16.48
N GLY A 90 -0.65 -7.48 16.49
CA GLY A 90 -0.49 -8.61 15.56
C GLY A 90 -0.08 -8.20 14.15
N VAL A 91 0.39 -6.96 13.96
CA VAL A 91 0.87 -6.51 12.65
C VAL A 91 2.29 -7.02 12.44
N PRO A 92 2.60 -7.66 11.30
CA PRO A 92 3.97 -8.05 10.96
C PRO A 92 4.92 -6.85 11.02
N THR A 93 5.98 -6.97 11.80
CA THR A 93 7.07 -5.99 11.91
C THR A 93 8.35 -6.58 11.34
N LYS A 94 9.18 -5.76 10.71
CA LYS A 94 10.50 -6.15 10.18
C LYS A 94 11.58 -5.26 10.76
N GLU A 95 12.77 -5.83 10.96
CA GLU A 95 13.88 -5.12 11.62
C GLU A 95 14.56 -4.14 10.67
N THR A 96 14.42 -4.34 9.36
CA THR A 96 15.09 -3.51 8.35
C THR A 96 14.15 -3.14 7.18
N PRO A 97 14.42 -2.01 6.49
CA PRO A 97 13.75 -1.67 5.22
C PRO A 97 13.94 -2.73 4.14
N PHE A 98 15.08 -3.42 4.15
CA PHE A 98 15.39 -4.48 3.20
C PHE A 98 14.42 -5.66 3.34
N GLU A 99 14.19 -6.14 4.56
CA GLU A 99 13.22 -7.20 4.83
C GLU A 99 11.78 -6.82 4.46
N ILE A 100 11.43 -5.53 4.56
CA ILE A 100 10.14 -5.04 4.06
C ILE A 100 10.08 -5.22 2.54
N ALA A 101 11.10 -4.75 1.81
CA ALA A 101 11.14 -4.85 0.36
C ALA A 101 11.13 -6.30 -0.15
N GLU A 102 11.81 -7.23 0.53
CA GLU A 102 11.84 -8.65 0.14
C GLU A 102 10.47 -9.34 0.23
N THR A 103 9.58 -8.86 1.09
CA THR A 103 8.31 -9.53 1.41
C THR A 103 7.07 -8.76 0.94
N SER A 104 7.26 -7.66 0.23
CA SER A 104 6.18 -6.77 -0.19
C SER A 104 6.11 -6.66 -1.71
N ASP A 105 4.91 -6.66 -2.25
CA ASP A 105 4.71 -6.42 -3.67
C ASP A 105 4.84 -4.91 -3.99
N VAL A 106 4.49 -4.08 -3.01
CA VAL A 106 4.63 -2.62 -3.05
C VAL A 106 5.14 -2.10 -1.71
N VAL A 107 6.02 -1.11 -1.73
CA VAL A 107 6.54 -0.43 -0.53
C VAL A 107 6.12 1.03 -0.53
N ILE A 108 5.49 1.46 0.57
CA ILE A 108 5.12 2.84 0.84
C ILE A 108 6.09 3.41 1.88
N THR A 109 6.67 4.56 1.58
CA THR A 109 7.52 5.30 2.53
C THR A 109 6.84 6.60 2.95
N MET A 110 6.75 6.87 4.25
CA MET A 110 6.22 8.12 4.79
C MET A 110 7.20 8.69 5.82
N LEU A 111 8.21 9.41 5.31
CA LEU A 111 9.34 9.93 6.07
C LEU A 111 9.28 11.47 6.16
N PRO A 112 9.91 12.08 7.17
CA PRO A 112 10.04 13.53 7.24
C PRO A 112 10.72 14.12 6.00
N SER A 113 10.28 15.29 5.56
CA SER A 113 10.88 16.01 4.43
C SER A 113 12.17 16.72 4.85
N SER A 114 13.32 16.03 4.77
CA SER A 114 14.63 16.52 4.25
C SER A 114 15.87 15.65 4.60
N SER A 115 16.80 15.64 3.63
CA SER A 115 18.24 15.25 3.59
C SER A 115 18.77 13.89 4.07
N HIS A 116 18.01 13.01 4.75
CA HIS A 116 18.58 11.77 5.32
C HIS A 116 18.14 10.46 4.66
N VAL A 117 17.61 10.47 3.43
CA VAL A 117 17.29 9.24 2.71
C VAL A 117 18.51 8.81 1.89
N SER A 118 19.31 7.89 2.44
CA SER A 118 20.28 7.10 1.68
C SER A 118 19.72 5.68 1.56
N LEU A 119 19.38 5.28 0.33
CA LEU A 119 18.94 3.91 0.00
C LEU A 119 20.17 2.99 -0.15
#